data_AF-A0A822EQ48-F1
#
_entry.id   AF-A0A822EQ48-F1
#
_cell.length_a   1.000
_cell.length_b   1.000
_cell.length_c   1.000
_cell.angle_alpha   90.00
_cell.angle_beta   90.00
_cell.angle_gamma   90.00
#
_symmetry.space_group_name_H-M   'P 1'
#
loop_
_entity.id
_entity.type
_entity.pdbx_description
1 polymer ?
#
loop_
_entity_poly.entity_id
_entity_poly.type
_entity_poly.pdbx_seq_one_letter_code
_entity_poly.pdbx_strand_id
1 'polypeptide(L)' 'MKIIDEFQRTYQASKAIWWYTRECFTYKMLNGALRTLNGDIMIRMGFFLCDVHRQIEHLHKQQ' A
#
# COMPACT_ATOMS: atom_id res chain seq x y z
N MET A 1 17.47 -0.49 -3.73
CA MET A 1 16.82 0.10 -4.93
C MET A 1 15.97 -0.92 -5.70
N LYS A 2 16.45 -2.15 -5.96
CA LYS A 2 15.73 -3.19 -6.73
C LYS A 2 14.23 -3.38 -6.43
N ILE A 3 13.80 -3.29 -5.17
CA ILE A 3 12.38 -3.46 -4.78
C ILE A 3 11.51 -2.27 -5.20
N ILE A 4 12.07 -1.05 -5.18
CA ILE A 4 11.36 0.14 -5.65
C ILE A 4 11.17 0.04 -7.17
N ASP A 5 12.21 -0.39 -7.89
CA ASP A 5 12.13 -0.59 -9.34
C ASP A 5 11.12 -1.70 -9.70
N GLU A 6 11.09 -2.79 -8.92
CA GLU A 6 10.11 -3.87 -9.03
C GLU A 6 8.68 -3.34 -8.80
N PHE A 7 8.48 -2.55 -7.75
CA PHE A 7 7.20 -1.93 -7.46
C PHE A 7 6.76 -1.03 -8.63
N GLN A 8 7.64 -0.12 -9.10
CA GLN A 8 7.30 0.78 -10.20
C GLN A 8 6.92 0.05 -11.49
N ARG A 9 7.54 -1.11 -11.77
CA ARG A 9 7.29 -1.87 -13.01
C ARG A 9 6.12 -2.83 -12.92
N THR A 10 5.81 -3.33 -11.72
CA THR A 10 4.89 -4.47 -11.55
C THR A 10 3.69 -4.15 -10.67
N TYR A 11 3.66 -2.98 -10.03
CA TYR A 11 2.54 -2.55 -9.21
C TYR A 11 1.27 -2.45 -10.05
N GLN A 12 0.21 -3.04 -9.52
CA GLN A 12 -1.15 -2.96 -10.04
C GLN A 12 -2.08 -2.87 -8.84
N ALA A 13 -3.19 -2.15 -9.00
CA ALA A 13 -4.17 -1.97 -7.93
C ALA A 13 -4.77 -3.28 -7.41
N SER A 14 -4.70 -4.39 -8.16
CA SER A 14 -5.10 -5.74 -7.74
C SER A 14 -4.05 -6.47 -6.87
N LYS A 15 -2.82 -5.96 -6.78
CA LYS A 15 -1.73 -6.51 -5.95
C LYS A 15 -1.39 -5.64 -4.73
N ALA A 16 -2.17 -4.59 -4.47
CA ALA A 16 -1.97 -3.67 -3.35
C ALA A 16 -1.88 -4.39 -1.99
N ILE A 17 -2.77 -5.33 -1.67
CA ILE A 17 -2.67 -6.11 -0.41
C ILE A 17 -1.36 -6.91 -0.35
N TRP A 18 -0.96 -7.57 -1.43
CA TRP A 18 0.31 -8.33 -1.48
C TRP A 18 1.52 -7.42 -1.21
N TRP A 19 1.55 -6.24 -1.83
CA TRP A 19 2.59 -5.25 -1.58
C TRP A 19 2.52 -4.66 -0.17
N TYR A 20 1.33 -4.58 0.43
CA TYR A 20 1.14 -4.09 1.80
C TYR A 20 1.59 -5.12 2.83
N THR A 21 1.41 -6.42 2.59
CA THR A 21 1.82 -7.48 3.52
C THR A 21 3.26 -7.95 3.33
N ARG A 22 3.87 -7.69 2.16
CA ARG A 22 5.30 -7.94 1.92
C ARG A 22 6.16 -7.04 2.80
N GLU A 23 7.15 -7.62 3.46
CA GLU A 23 8.10 -6.88 4.31
C GLU A 23 9.06 -6.00 3.49
N CYS A 24 8.55 -4.87 2.97
CA CYS A 24 9.30 -3.93 2.16
C CYS A 24 8.89 -2.48 2.42
N PHE A 25 9.28 -1.56 1.55
CA PHE A 25 9.13 -0.13 1.80
C PHE A 25 7.66 0.30 1.90
N THR A 26 6.75 -0.29 1.14
CA THR A 26 5.31 0.01 1.15
C THR A 26 4.69 -0.24 2.51
N TYR A 27 4.94 -1.42 3.10
CA TYR A 27 4.52 -1.76 4.46
C TYR A 27 5.09 -0.76 5.47
N LYS A 28 6.42 -0.56 5.46
CA LYS A 28 7.11 0.28 6.46
C LYS A 28 6.69 1.74 6.38
N MET A 29 6.57 2.29 5.17
CA MET A 29 6.19 3.69 4.96
C MET A 29 4.73 3.96 5.29
N LEU A 30 3.80 3.11 4.82
CA LEU A 30 2.38 3.34 5.08
C LEU A 30 2.05 3.17 6.57
N ASN A 31 2.55 2.10 7.20
CA ASN A 31 2.31 1.88 8.63
C ASN A 31 3.03 2.91 9.51
N GLY A 32 4.22 3.34 9.11
CA GLY A 32 4.91 4.44 9.76
C GLY A 32 4.10 5.74 9.70
N ALA A 33 3.57 6.09 8.52
CA ALA A 33 2.76 7.27 8.31
C ALA A 33 1.46 7.23 9.12
N LEU A 34 0.75 6.10 9.11
CA LEU A 34 -0.48 5.91 9.88
C LEU A 34 -0.21 6.01 11.39
N ARG A 35 0.84 5.36 11.90
CA ARG A 35 1.18 5.39 13.34
C ARG A 35 1.60 6.78 13.82
N THR A 36 2.26 7.55 12.97
CA THR A 36 2.74 8.90 13.31
C THR A 36 1.78 10.00 12.89
N LEU A 37 0.65 9.64 12.26
CA LEU A 37 -0.30 10.57 11.63
C LEU A 37 0.42 11.57 10.70
N ASN A 38 1.47 11.12 10.00
CA ASN A 38 2.22 11.96 9.08
C ASN A 38 1.40 12.20 7.80
N GLY A 39 0.67 13.31 7.78
CA GLY A 39 -0.21 13.70 6.69
C GLY A 39 0.50 13.81 5.34
N ASP A 40 1.73 14.32 5.30
CA ASP A 40 2.48 14.46 4.05
C ASP A 40 2.78 13.12 3.39
N ILE A 41 3.19 12.12 4.20
CA ILE A 41 3.43 10.76 3.70
C ILE A 41 2.10 10.10 3.33
N MET A 42 1.06 10.26 4.14
CA MET A 42 -0.28 9.71 3.85
C MET A 42 -0.83 10.24 2.52
N ILE A 43 -0.70 11.53 2.24
CA ILE A 43 -1.14 12.14 0.98
C ILE A 43 -0.32 11.57 -0.19
N ARG A 44 1.01 11.49 -0.06
CA ARG A 44 1.90 10.92 -1.10
C ARG A 44 1.63 9.44 -1.36
N MET A 45 1.25 8.68 -0.33
CA MET A 45 0.88 7.27 -0.42
C MET A 45 -0.61 7.05 -0.65
N GLY A 46 -1.40 8.12 -0.84
CA GLY A 46 -2.86 8.06 -0.88
C GLY A 46 -3.39 7.09 -1.93
N PHE A 47 -2.75 7.02 -3.10
CA PHE A 47 -3.10 6.05 -4.14
C PHE A 47 -3.00 4.61 -3.65
N PHE A 48 -1.90 4.27 -2.96
CA PHE A 48 -1.63 2.93 -2.46
C PHE A 48 -2.57 2.58 -1.30
N LEU A 49 -2.82 3.54 -0.39
CA LEU A 49 -3.78 3.39 0.70
C LEU A 49 -5.21 3.14 0.16
N CYS A 50 -5.64 3.90 -0.84
CA CYS A 50 -6.93 3.71 -1.48
C CYS A 50 -7.06 2.33 -2.12
N ASP A 51 -6.02 1.85 -2.80
CA ASP A 51 -6.05 0.53 -3.44
C ASP A 51 -6.07 -0.62 -2.40
N VAL A 52 -5.30 -0.50 -1.31
CA VAL A 52 -5.34 -1.45 -0.19
C VAL A 52 -6.75 -1.48 0.43
N HIS A 53 -7.33 -0.31 0.72
CA HIS A 53 -8.68 -0.20 1.28
C HIS A 53 -9.73 -0.86 0.38
N ARG A 54 -9.73 -0.52 -0.92
CA ARG A 54 -10.70 -1.07 -1.88
C ARG A 54 -10.59 -2.60 -2.01
N GLN A 55 -9.38 -3.16 -1.99
CA GLN A 55 -9.22 -4.61 -2.00
C GLN A 55 -9.74 -5.27 -0.74
N ILE A 56 -9.49 -4.67 0.43
CA ILE A 56 -10.00 -5.17 1.71
C ILE A 56 -11.53 -5.16 1.68
N GLU A 57 -12.15 -4.04 1.27
CA GLU A 57 -13.61 -3.96 1.10
C GLU A 57 -14.15 -5.00 0.12
N HIS A 58 -13.45 -5.22 -1.00
CA HIS A 58 -13.85 -6.22 -1.98
C HIS A 58 -13.83 -7.63 -1.39
N LEU A 59 -12.75 -8.02 -0.70
CA LEU A 59 -12.64 -9.32 -0.05
C LEU A 59 -13.72 -9.54 1.01
N HIS A 60 -13.99 -8.51 1.83
CA HIS A 60 -15.03 -8.60 2.86
C HIS A 60 -16.45 -8.61 2.28
N LYS A 61 -16.70 -8.00 1.12
CA LYS A 61 -18.00 -8.08 0.42
C LYS A 61 -18.23 -9.42 -0.28
N GLN A 62 -17.22 -10.28 -0.39
CA GLN A 62 -17.32 -11.63 -0.97
C GLN A 62 -17.52 -12.73 0.09
N GLN A 63 -17.50 -12.39 1.39
CA GLN A 63 -17.84 -13.29 2.51
C GLN A 63 -19.30 -13.10 2.94
#